data_AF-A0A6I4V1Q0-F1
#
_entry.id   AF-A0A6I4V1Q0-F1
#
_cell.length_a   1.000
_cell.length_b   1.000
_cell.length_c   1.000
_cell.angle_alpha   90.00
_cell.angle_beta   90.00
_cell.angle_gamma   90.00
#
_symmetry.space_group_name_H-M   'P 1'
#
loop_
_entity.id
_entity.type
_entity.pdbx_description
1 polymer ?
#
loop_
_entity_poly.entity_id
_entity_poly.type
_entity_poly.pdbx_seq_one_letter_code
_entity_poly.pdbx_strand_id
1 'polypeptide(L)'
;MIDVEIQNESTQTHEKVKFAVVPRIGEGVRLQDQNGFWASYDILDLWYQKAEYGDVWVPYLHVRKTAGEEDAVSPLAKREARDQGEVVPFTI
;
A
#
# COMPACT_ATOMS: atom_id res chain seq x y z
N MET A 1 -16.60 -14.15 6.50
CA MET A 1 -15.50 -13.20 6.30
C MET A 1 -14.51 -13.87 5.36
N ILE A 2 -14.06 -13.18 4.31
CA ILE A 2 -13.19 -13.71 3.26
C ILE A 2 -11.80 -13.13 3.46
N ASP A 3 -10.80 -13.98 3.56
CA ASP A 3 -9.41 -13.55 3.69
C ASP A 3 -8.76 -13.52 2.31
N VAL A 4 -8.12 -12.40 1.97
CA VAL A 4 -7.27 -12.28 0.79
C VAL A 4 -5.85 -12.04 1.25
N GLU A 5 -4.93 -12.87 0.77
CA GLU A 5 -3.51 -12.68 1.03
C GLU A 5 -2.90 -11.81 -0.07
N ILE A 6 -2.14 -10.80 0.33
CA ILE A 6 -1.51 -9.85 -0.58
C ILE A 6 0.00 -10.03 -0.48
N GLN A 7 0.64 -10.29 -1.62
CA GLN A 7 2.08 -10.37 -1.79
C GLN A 7 2.57 -9.11 -2.50
N ASN A 8 3.37 -8.31 -1.80
CA ASN A 8 3.86 -7.04 -2.30
C ASN A 8 5.30 -7.18 -2.79
N GLU A 9 5.49 -7.07 -4.11
CA GLU A 9 6.80 -7.17 -4.73
C GLU A 9 7.70 -5.97 -4.39
N SER A 10 7.13 -4.77 -4.31
CA SER A 10 7.90 -3.54 -4.08
C SER A 10 8.54 -3.52 -2.69
N THR A 11 7.83 -4.01 -1.68
CA THR A 11 8.29 -4.01 -0.29
C THR A 11 8.73 -5.38 0.22
N GLN A 12 8.55 -6.44 -0.58
CA GLN A 12 8.84 -7.82 -0.21
C GLN A 12 8.10 -8.25 1.08
N THR A 13 6.82 -7.88 1.18
CA THR A 13 5.98 -8.16 2.36
C THR A 13 4.72 -8.95 2.02
N HIS A 14 4.13 -9.58 3.05
CA HIS A 14 2.87 -10.31 2.98
C HIS A 14 1.89 -9.80 4.03
N GLU A 15 0.63 -9.59 3.65
CA GLU A 15 -0.45 -9.23 4.58
C GLU A 15 -1.76 -9.94 4.25
N LYS A 16 -2.64 -10.08 5.27
CA LYS A 16 -3.97 -10.65 5.11
C LYS A 16 -5.03 -9.60 5.35
N VAL A 17 -5.84 -9.34 4.33
CA VAL A 17 -6.96 -8.41 4.40
C VAL A 17 -8.26 -9.19 4.48
N LYS A 18 -9.10 -8.83 5.44
CA LYS A 18 -10.38 -9.52 5.69
C LYS A 18 -11.55 -8.71 5.15
N PHE A 19 -12.33 -9.33 4.28
CA PHE A 19 -13.51 -8.72 3.67
C PHE A 19 -14.81 -9.31 4.25
N ALA A 20 -15.81 -8.46 4.43
CA ALA A 20 -17.15 -8.91 4.81
C ALA A 20 -17.90 -9.59 3.64
N VAL A 21 -17.56 -9.21 2.40
CA VAL A 21 -18.18 -9.66 1.14
C VAL A 21 -17.11 -9.98 0.10
N VAL A 22 -17.47 -10.69 -0.97
CA VAL A 22 -16.54 -11.00 -2.07
C VAL A 22 -16.14 -9.69 -2.77
N PRO A 23 -14.86 -9.27 -2.73
CA PRO A 23 -14.44 -8.06 -3.41
C PRO A 23 -14.41 -8.27 -4.92
N ARG A 24 -14.78 -7.23 -5.68
CA ARG A 24 -14.47 -7.13 -7.11
C ARG A 24 -13.29 -6.19 -7.26
N ILE A 25 -12.30 -6.60 -8.04
CA ILE A 25 -11.06 -5.84 -8.19
C ILE A 25 -10.86 -5.58 -9.69
N GLY A 26 -10.82 -4.30 -10.07
CA GLY A 26 -10.90 -3.87 -11.47
C GLY A 26 -9.58 -3.41 -12.08
N GLU A 27 -8.84 -2.53 -11.39
CA GLU A 27 -7.62 -1.91 -11.93
C GLU A 27 -6.43 -2.00 -10.98
N GLY A 28 -6.65 -1.85 -9.67
CA GLY A 28 -5.60 -1.88 -8.65
C GLY A 28 -6.18 -1.86 -7.25
N VAL A 29 -5.30 -1.80 -6.25
CA VAL A 29 -5.68 -1.67 -4.84
C VAL A 29 -4.94 -0.52 -4.19
N ARG A 30 -5.56 0.09 -3.19
CA ARG A 30 -4.88 1.03 -2.29
C ARG A 30 -4.59 0.32 -0.98
N LEU A 31 -3.33 0.34 -0.57
CA LEU A 31 -2.83 -0.28 0.64
C LEU A 31 -2.11 0.77 1.47
N GLN A 32 -2.08 0.57 2.79
CA GLN A 32 -1.28 1.42 3.66
C GLN A 32 0.19 0.99 3.51
N ASP A 33 1.01 1.90 2.99
CA ASP A 33 2.44 1.67 2.80
C ASP A 33 3.19 1.78 4.14
N GLN A 34 4.46 1.37 4.17
CA GLN A 34 5.27 1.33 5.39
C GLN A 34 5.44 2.70 6.07
N ASN A 35 5.28 3.79 5.32
CA ASN A 35 5.30 5.16 5.83
C ASN A 35 3.97 5.58 6.52
N GLY A 36 2.98 4.69 6.57
CA GLY A 36 1.66 4.93 7.14
C GLY A 36 0.68 5.65 6.20
N PHE A 37 1.10 6.02 4.99
CA PHE A 37 0.25 6.67 3.98
C PHE A 37 -0.32 5.65 3.00
N TRP A 38 -1.47 5.99 2.41
CA TRP A 38 -2.11 5.16 1.40
C TRP A 38 -1.46 5.36 0.04
N ALA A 39 -0.89 4.29 -0.51
CA ALA A 39 -0.33 4.27 -1.86
C ALA A 39 -1.16 3.36 -2.79
N SER A 40 -1.09 3.64 -4.08
CA SER A 40 -1.69 2.80 -5.12
C SER A 40 -0.73 1.66 -5.51
N TYR A 41 -1.30 0.48 -5.71
CA TYR A 41 -0.60 -0.71 -6.16
C TYR A 41 -1.33 -1.32 -7.37
N ASP A 42 -0.55 -1.60 -8.41
CA ASP A 42 -0.97 -2.34 -9.59
C ASP A 42 -1.04 -3.84 -9.24
N ILE A 43 -2.02 -4.54 -9.80
CA ILE A 43 -2.15 -5.99 -9.63
C ILE A 43 -1.43 -6.68 -10.76
N LEU A 44 -0.50 -7.56 -10.41
CA LEU A 44 0.29 -8.32 -11.35
C LEU A 44 -0.34 -9.69 -11.62
N ASP A 45 -0.88 -10.33 -10.58
CA ASP A 45 -1.52 -11.64 -10.69
C ASP A 45 -2.59 -11.86 -9.60
N LEU A 46 -3.56 -12.72 -9.89
CA LEU A 46 -4.58 -13.21 -8.97
C LEU A 46 -4.74 -14.71 -9.16
N TRP A 47 -4.54 -15.47 -8.09
CA TRP A 47 -4.77 -16.92 -8.10
C TRP A 47 -5.50 -17.38 -6.85
N TYR A 48 -5.98 -18.62 -6.92
CA TYR A 48 -6.66 -19.29 -5.82
C TYR A 48 -5.90 -20.56 -5.45
N GLN A 49 -5.68 -20.75 -4.15
CA GLN A 49 -5.11 -21.97 -3.62
C GLN A 49 -6.15 -22.70 -2.77
N LYS A 50 -6.23 -24.01 -2.91
CA LYS A 50 -7.11 -24.81 -2.05
C LYS A 50 -6.65 -24.68 -0.60
N ALA A 51 -7.58 -24.39 0.30
CA ALA A 51 -7.30 -24.35 1.73
C ALA A 51 -6.84 -25.73 2.23
N GLU A 52 -6.03 -25.75 3.28
CA GLU A 52 -5.59 -26.99 3.93
C GLU A 52 -6.77 -27.77 4.52
N TYR A 53 -7.81 -27.05 4.98
CA TYR A 53 -9.00 -27.63 5.57
C TYR A 53 -10.27 -27.08 4.90
N GLY A 54 -11.22 -27.98 4.65
CA GLY A 54 -12.50 -27.67 4.02
C GLY A 54 -12.43 -27.62 2.49
N ASP A 55 -13.57 -27.32 1.87
CA ASP A 55 -13.70 -27.14 0.42
C ASP A 55 -13.82 -25.64 0.09
N VAL A 56 -12.77 -24.90 0.44
CA VAL A 56 -12.70 -23.44 0.27
C VAL A 56 -11.42 -23.11 -0.50
N TRP A 57 -11.54 -22.15 -1.41
CA TRP A 57 -10.44 -21.60 -2.18
C TRP A 57 -10.03 -20.25 -1.61
N VAL A 58 -8.76 -20.10 -1.28
CA VAL A 58 -8.17 -18.88 -0.71
C VAL A 58 -7.58 -18.04 -1.84
N PRO A 59 -8.00 -16.78 -2.00
CA PRO A 59 -7.44 -15.86 -2.98
C PRO A 59 -6.10 -15.27 -2.53
N TYR A 60 -5.20 -15.13 -3.49
CA TYR A 60 -3.91 -14.47 -3.36
C TYR A 60 -3.77 -13.39 -4.43
N LEU A 61 -3.33 -12.20 -4.04
CA LEU A 61 -3.04 -11.07 -4.91
C LEU A 61 -1.54 -10.81 -4.92
N HIS A 62 -0.93 -10.80 -6.09
CA HIS A 62 0.43 -10.29 -6.26
C HIS A 62 0.34 -8.86 -6.78
N VAL A 63 0.96 -7.92 -6.05
CA VAL A 63 0.87 -6.50 -6.31
C VAL A 63 2.23 -5.83 -6.33
N ARG A 64 2.33 -4.72 -7.04
CA ARG A 64 3.50 -3.86 -7.10
C ARG A 64 3.07 -2.41 -6.98
N LYS A 65 3.84 -1.58 -6.29
CA LYS A 65 3.54 -0.16 -6.11
C LYS A 65 3.47 0.51 -7.49
N THR A 66 2.41 1.28 -7.73
CA THR A 66 2.21 1.98 -9.01
C THR A 66 3.32 3.00 -9.21
N ALA A 67 3.88 3.06 -10.42
CA ALA A 67 4.95 3.99 -10.75
C ALA A 67 4.52 5.46 -10.50
N GLY A 68 5.36 6.24 -9.82
CA GLY A 68 5.09 7.65 -9.48
C GLY A 68 4.41 7.88 -8.13
N GLU A 69 3.94 6.84 -7.44
CA GLU A 69 3.43 6.95 -6.05
C GLU A 69 4.54 7.33 -5.05
N GLU A 70 5.80 7.03 -5.35
CA GLU A 70 6.94 7.39 -4.48
C GLU A 70 7.18 8.92 -4.42
N ASP A 71 6.82 9.65 -5.47
CA ASP A 71 6.95 11.10 -5.54
C ASP A 71 5.74 11.86 -5.00
N ALA A 72 4.62 11.17 -4.79
CA ALA A 72 3.37 11.75 -4.31
C ALA A 72 3.35 12.00 -2.79
N VAL A 73 4.44 11.68 -2.08
CA VAL A 73 4.62 12.06 -0.67
C VAL A 73 4.63 13.59 -0.58
N SER A 74 3.45 14.10 -0.23
CA SER A 74 3.01 15.49 -0.10
C SER A 74 4.09 16.59 -0.17
N PRO A 75 3.94 17.61 -1.04
CA PRO A 75 4.78 18.81 -1.02
C PRO A 75 4.73 19.59 0.30
N LEU A 76 3.83 19.26 1.24
CA LEU A 76 3.87 19.79 2.61
C LEU A 76 5.08 19.28 3.41
N ALA A 77 5.48 18.01 3.25
CA ALA A 77 6.66 17.48 3.94
C ALA A 77 7.98 18.11 3.42
N LYS A 78 8.02 18.45 2.12
CA LYS A 78 9.14 19.21 1.53
C LYS A 78 9.18 20.69 1.98
N ARG A 79 8.05 21.26 2.41
CA ARG A 79 7.99 22.65 2.90
C ARG A 79 8.55 22.78 4.32
N GLU A 80 8.27 21.84 5.21
CA GLU A 80 8.80 21.88 6.59
C GLU A 80 10.33 21.74 6.65
N ALA A 81 10.94 21.02 5.70
CA ALA A 81 12.39 20.92 5.58
C ALA A 81 13.07 22.20 5.06
N ARG A 82 12.35 23.09 4.38
CA ARG A 82 12.88 24.38 3.89
C ARG A 82 12.82 25.51 4.92
N ASP A 83 11.95 25.40 5.91
CA ASP A 83 11.70 26.47 6.89
C ASP A 83 12.61 26.42 8.14
N GLN A 84 13.49 25.41 8.27
CA GLN A 84 14.48 25.33 9.35
C GLN A 84 15.75 26.17 9.09
N GLY A 85 15.68 27.12 8.15
CA GLY A 85 16.87 27.76 7.58
C GLY A 85 16.82 29.29 7.47
N GLU A 86 16.29 30.02 8.46
CA GLU A 86 16.69 31.43 8.64
C GLU A 86 16.39 31.93 10.07
N VAL A 87 17.35 31.74 10.99
CA VAL A 87 17.37 32.51 12.24
C VAL A 87 18.11 33.81 11.96
N VAL A 88 17.37 34.88 11.65
CA VAL A 88 17.93 36.23 11.59
C VAL A 88 18.14 36.77 13.02
N PRO A 89 19.35 37.22 13.39
CA PRO A 89 19.57 37.79 14.72
C PRO A 89 18.98 39.20 14.80
N PHE A 90 18.05 39.41 15.73
CA PHE A 90 17.57 40.75 16.08
C PHE A 90 18.63 41.45 16.95
N THR A 91 19.07 42.64 16.54
CA THR A 91 19.87 43.55 17.38
C THR A 91 18.94 44.58 18.00
N ILE A 92 19.06 44.78 19.32
CA ILE A 92 18.35 45.80 20.12
C ILE A 92 18.99 47.17 19.91
#